data_AF-A0A0D3E730-F1
#
_entry.id   AF-A0A0D3E730-F1
#
_cell.length_a   1.000
_cell.length_b   1.000
_cell.length_c   1.000
_cell.angle_alpha   90.00
_cell.angle_beta   90.00
_cell.angle_gamma   90.00
#
_symmetry.space_group_name_H-M   'P 1'
#
loop_
_entity.id
_entity.type
_entity.pdbx_description
1 polymer ?
#
loop_
_entity_poly.entity_id
_entity_poly.type
_entity_poly.pdbx_seq_one_letter_code
_entity_poly.pdbx_strand_id
1 'polypeptide(L)' 'MAMVTSNGNTLLKAVKPFKTGWKVEIKVLHSWTQHSSYGGGDTLEFILADVTGDKIHRTCK' A
#
# COMPACT_ATOMS: atom_id res chain seq x y z
N MET A 1 12.40 -14.86 7.41
CA MET A 1 11.90 -15.38 6.12
C MET A 1 10.54 -14.74 5.86
N ALA A 2 10.35 -14.07 4.72
CA ALA A 2 9.02 -13.57 4.34
C ALA A 2 8.25 -14.72 3.70
N MET A 3 7.05 -14.98 4.17
CA MET A 3 6.13 -15.95 3.60
C MET A 3 5.69 -15.42 2.21
N VAL A 4 6.21 -16.06 1.16
CA VAL A 4 5.89 -15.78 -0.24
C VAL A 4 4.82 -16.78 -0.65
N THR A 5 3.68 -16.30 -1.16
CA THR A 5 2.68 -17.18 -1.76
C THR A 5 3.19 -17.66 -3.12
N SER A 6 2.66 -18.77 -3.64
CA SER A 6 3.14 -19.49 -4.84
C SER A 6 3.39 -18.64 -6.11
N ASN A 7 2.91 -17.40 -6.15
CA ASN A 7 2.97 -16.48 -7.28
C ASN A 7 4.05 -15.40 -7.15
N GLY A 8 4.96 -15.51 -6.17
CA GLY A 8 6.01 -14.51 -5.92
C GLY A 8 5.50 -13.23 -5.21
N ASN A 9 4.25 -13.24 -4.74
CA ASN A 9 3.66 -12.13 -4.03
C ASN A 9 3.98 -12.24 -2.53
N THR A 10 4.29 -11.10 -1.92
CA THR A 10 4.57 -10.94 -0.50
C THR A 10 3.32 -10.50 0.22
N LEU A 11 3.03 -11.07 1.39
CA LEU A 11 1.94 -10.60 2.25
C LEU A 11 2.26 -9.21 2.82
N LEU A 12 1.23 -8.40 3.06
CA LEU A 12 1.41 -7.01 3.46
C LEU A 12 2.18 -6.90 4.80
N LYS A 13 1.89 -7.78 5.76
CA LYS A 13 2.62 -7.87 7.04
C LYS A 13 4.12 -8.15 6.90
N ALA A 14 4.55 -8.73 5.79
CA ALA A 14 5.96 -9.04 5.55
C ALA A 14 6.70 -7.89 4.85
N VAL A 15 5.99 -6.86 4.39
CA VAL A 15 6.59 -5.64 3.83
C VAL A 15 7.28 -4.88 4.95
N LYS A 16 8.56 -4.55 4.75
CA LYS A 16 9.37 -3.80 5.72
C LYS A 16 9.87 -2.48 5.13
N PRO A 17 9.94 -1.41 5.94
CA PRO A 17 10.66 -0.19 5.57
C PRO A 17 12.12 -0.49 5.18
N PHE A 18 12.70 0.35 4.32
CA PHE A 18 14.10 0.28 3.88
C PHE A 18 14.50 -0.99 3.08
N LYS A 19 13.53 -1.75 2.58
CA LYS A 19 13.74 -2.78 1.56
C LYS A 19 13.09 -2.37 0.26
N THR A 20 13.82 -2.52 -0.83
CA THR A 20 13.36 -2.26 -2.20
C THR A 20 12.93 -3.58 -2.86
N GLY A 21 11.90 -3.52 -3.72
CA GLY A 21 11.47 -4.67 -4.52
C GLY A 21 10.51 -5.64 -3.82
N TRP A 22 9.28 -5.19 -3.55
CA TRP A 22 8.17 -6.06 -3.13
C TRP A 22 7.08 -6.06 -4.18
N LYS A 23 6.46 -7.22 -4.38
CA LYS A 23 5.21 -7.35 -5.11
C LYS A 23 4.13 -7.81 -4.15
N VAL A 24 3.04 -7.06 -4.05
CA VAL A 24 1.92 -7.37 -3.15
C VAL A 24 0.65 -7.34 -3.98
N GLU A 25 -0.24 -8.30 -3.74
CA GLU A 25 -1.57 -8.31 -4.33
C GLU A 25 -2.58 -7.82 -3.30
N ILE A 26 -3.29 -6.76 -3.68
CA ILE A 26 -4.13 -5.96 -2.81
C ILE A 26 -5.36 -5.47 -3.57
N LYS A 27 -6.42 -5.14 -2.82
CA LYS A 27 -7.61 -4.46 -3.32
C LYS A 27 -7.68 -3.05 -2.73
N VAL A 28 -8.20 -2.11 -3.51
CA VAL A 28 -8.53 -0.76 -3.02
C VAL A 28 -9.83 -0.84 -2.24
N LEU A 29 -9.82 -0.43 -0.98
CA LEU A 29 -11.01 -0.33 -0.14
C LEU A 29 -11.61 1.06 -0.16
N HIS A 30 -10.77 2.09 -0.18
CA HIS A 30 -11.19 3.49 -0.21
C HIS A 30 -10.15 4.34 -0.92
N SER A 31 -10.60 5.37 -1.64
CA SER A 31 -9.73 6.34 -2.31
C SER A 31 -10.34 7.73 -2.23
N TRP A 32 -9.54 8.74 -1.97
CA TRP A 32 -9.97 10.14 -1.94
C TRP A 32 -8.84 11.08 -2.34
N THR A 33 -9.20 12.25 -2.84
CA THR A 33 -8.25 13.34 -3.05
C THR A 33 -8.13 14.15 -1.76
N GLN A 34 -6.93 14.24 -1.23
CA GLN A 34 -6.59 15.05 -0.07
C GLN A 34 -6.06 16.40 -0.55
N HIS A 35 -6.89 17.43 -0.39
CA HIS A 35 -6.49 18.80 -0.67
C HIS A 35 -5.49 19.29 0.39
N SER A 36 -4.34 19.78 -0.06
CA SER A 36 -3.33 20.37 0.82
C SER A 36 -3.36 21.89 0.71
N SER A 37 -3.63 22.57 1.82
CA SER A 37 -3.50 24.03 1.90
C SER A 37 -2.05 24.51 1.90
N TYR A 38 -1.09 23.59 2.09
CA TYR A 38 0.34 23.86 1.92
C TYR A 38 0.72 23.65 0.45
N GLY A 39 1.59 24.49 -0.12
CA GLY A 39 1.86 24.60 -1.57
C GLY A 39 2.40 23.36 -2.32
N GLY A 40 2.29 22.17 -1.74
CA GLY A 40 2.64 20.88 -2.33
C GLY A 40 1.54 20.21 -3.18
N GLY A 41 0.41 20.87 -3.42
CA GLY A 41 -0.66 20.37 -4.30
C GLY A 41 -1.53 19.26 -3.69
N ASP A 42 -2.54 18.83 -4.45
CA ASP A 42 -3.45 17.77 -4.04
C ASP A 42 -2.76 16.42 -4.11
N THR A 43 -3.10 15.54 -3.16
CA THR A 43 -2.55 14.18 -3.09
C THR A 43 -3.67 13.16 -3.22
N LEU A 44 -3.39 12.02 -3.84
CA LEU A 44 -4.35 10.92 -3.97
C LEU A 44 -4.06 9.88 -2.90
N GLU A 45 -5.01 9.68 -2.00
CA GLU A 45 -4.89 8.79 -0.85
C GLU A 45 -5.69 7.50 -1.06
N PHE A 46 -5.18 6.40 -0.50
CA PHE A 46 -5.78 5.07 -0.64
C PHE A 46 -5.68 4.25 0.64
N ILE A 47 -6.78 3.58 1.01
CA ILE A 47 -6.74 2.43 1.91
C ILE A 47 -6.76 1.16 1.06
N LEU A 48 -5.71 0.35 1.20
CA LEU A 48 -5.52 -0.90 0.48
C LEU A 48 -5.58 -2.07 1.45
N ALA A 49 -6.06 -3.23 1.02
CA ALA A 49 -6.04 -4.45 1.82
C ALA A 49 -5.56 -5.66 1.02
N ASP A 50 -4.76 -6.53 1.64
CA ASP A 50 -4.32 -7.78 1.04
C ASP A 50 -5.32 -8.93 1.24
N VAL A 51 -4.95 -10.11 0.75
CA VAL A 51 -5.78 -11.33 0.86
C VAL A 51 -6.05 -11.75 2.31
N THR A 52 -5.18 -11.40 3.27
CA THR A 52 -5.39 -11.71 4.69
C THR A 52 -6.25 -10.66 5.40
N GLY A 53 -6.64 -9.59 4.69
CA GLY A 53 -7.43 -8.48 5.24
C GLY A 53 -6.60 -7.45 5.99
N ASP A 54 -5.26 -7.57 5.94
CA ASP A 54 -4.37 -6.56 6.51
C ASP A 54 -4.43 -5.30 5.65
N LYS A 55 -4.44 -4.13 6.29
CA LYS A 55 -4.67 -2.84 5.63
C LYS A 55 -3.42 -1.97 5.62
N ILE A 56 -3.25 -1.16 4.58
CA ILE A 56 -2.22 -0.13 4.50
C ILE A 56 -2.75 1.16 3.89
N HIS A 57 -2.31 2.27 4.47
CA HIS A 57 -2.53 3.61 3.93
C HIS A 57 -1.39 3.98 2.98
N ARG A 58 -1.73 4.50 1.81
CA ARG A 58 -0.78 4.93 0.78
C ARG A 58 -1.22 6.24 0.15
N THR A 59 -0.23 7.11 -0.04
CA THR A 59 -0.35 8.42 -0.65
C THR A 59 0.40 8.45 -1.97
N CYS A 60 -0.20 9.05 -3.00
CA CYS A 60 0.45 9.45 -4.23
C CYS A 60 0.52 10.98 -4.28
N LYS A 61 1.71 11.52 -4.50
CA LYS A 61 1.96 12.94 -4.74
C LYS A 61 2.28 13.18 -6.20
#